data_AF-A0A1V5AF84-F1
#
_entry.id   AF-A0A1V5AF84-F1
#
_cell.length_a   1.000
_cell.length_b   1.000
_cell.length_c   1.000
_cell.angle_alpha   90.00
_cell.angle_beta   90.00
_cell.angle_gamma   90.00
#
_symmetry.space_group_name_H-M   'P 1'
#
loop_
_entity.id
_entity.type
_entity.pdbx_description
1 polymer ?
#
loop_
_entity_poly.entity_id
_entity_poly.type
_entity_poly.pdbx_seq_one_letter_code
_entity_poly.pdbx_strand_id
1 'polypeptide(L)'
;MKFEISLALLADVLLLSSLLTPACGITSSFGTESSTGAVCVAGKYDLDRSGSLTDRTSLGQGIASRNLQAGGGGRSSVTDSISGRDRSGQGFSLTKTAGVDGSLQTSSSAAATPEGGVLSQNTDLSGDGGLFAIQSVSSGNIVAAAAGYSGDGELASSISAAAADRSALSGGAQVMGVDCFDQQAADFLSSGDLGMTVSGLYQSGDELQRFGLSARNAERSGRVSEATYGRITTGTYGYYNEPSAFVIQGYRWTDNPSLKLWVRQDSALTGEGLTAAAAVGSLSAAAETWDGAVAGQSLFNDVVSASTSVNADRYDRNNVHAWKYVASSALGYSRTWYTTASPMTVAGRRYNRALESDVVYNTRWGWTTDKSRASVSRKIYDVQTVATHELGHTLGLGDTYLNSIYKWDLSQIMGFYDAPQRELGVGDKTGIRTIYGN
;
A
#
# COMPACT_ATOMS: atom_id res chain seq x y z
N MET A 1 -7.09 8.63 28.76
CA MET A 1 -8.02 8.76 27.62
C MET A 1 -7.35 9.60 26.54
N LYS A 2 -6.49 9.00 25.71
CA LYS A 2 -5.82 9.57 24.52
C LYS A 2 -4.82 8.51 23.97
N PHE A 3 -5.34 7.42 23.44
CA PHE A 3 -4.53 6.42 22.71
C PHE A 3 -5.22 5.88 21.45
N GLU A 4 -6.46 6.31 21.13
CA GLU A 4 -7.26 5.67 20.08
C GLU A 4 -7.24 6.37 18.69
N ILE A 5 -6.50 7.47 18.51
CA ILE A 5 -6.70 8.33 17.32
C ILE A 5 -5.69 8.06 16.17
N SER A 6 -4.72 7.15 16.32
CA SER A 6 -3.71 6.88 15.27
C SER A 6 -4.03 5.70 14.32
N LEU A 7 -5.15 5.00 14.51
CA LEU A 7 -5.45 3.72 13.86
C LEU A 7 -6.14 3.80 12.49
N ALA A 8 -6.75 4.94 12.13
CA ALA A 8 -7.76 5.00 11.06
C ALA A 8 -7.25 4.72 9.62
N LEU A 9 -5.94 4.79 9.35
CA LEU A 9 -5.37 4.56 8.00
C LEU A 9 -4.62 3.22 7.89
N LEU A 10 -4.27 2.60 9.02
CA LEU A 10 -3.84 1.21 9.05
C LEU A 10 -5.05 0.26 8.90
N ALA A 11 -6.27 0.80 8.96
CA ALA A 11 -7.53 0.06 8.95
C ALA A 11 -7.76 -0.75 7.66
N ASP A 12 -7.30 -0.32 6.48
CA ASP A 12 -7.53 -1.07 5.23
C ASP A 12 -6.50 -2.20 5.01
N VAL A 13 -5.29 -2.05 5.54
CA VAL A 13 -4.31 -3.14 5.62
C VAL A 13 -4.66 -4.08 6.79
N LEU A 14 -5.29 -3.54 7.86
CA LEU A 14 -5.90 -4.31 8.96
C LEU A 14 -7.29 -4.88 8.63
N LEU A 15 -7.98 -4.49 7.56
CA LEU A 15 -9.30 -5.08 7.24
C LEU A 15 -9.13 -6.52 6.74
N LEU A 16 -7.95 -6.87 6.20
CA LEU A 16 -7.51 -8.26 6.01
C LEU A 16 -7.36 -9.03 7.34
N SER A 17 -7.09 -8.36 8.47
CA SER A 17 -6.94 -9.01 9.77
C SER A 17 -8.26 -9.56 10.34
N SER A 18 -9.42 -9.06 9.88
CA SER A 18 -10.71 -9.62 10.30
C SER A 18 -11.05 -10.97 9.66
N LEU A 19 -10.28 -11.41 8.65
CA LEU A 19 -10.41 -12.72 7.99
C LEU A 19 -9.31 -13.71 8.37
N LEU A 20 -8.23 -13.23 9.01
CA LEU A 20 -7.05 -14.00 9.42
C LEU A 20 -6.96 -14.19 10.94
N THR A 21 -8.09 -14.51 11.59
CA THR A 21 -8.08 -14.80 13.03
C THR A 21 -7.63 -16.24 13.28
N PRO A 22 -6.50 -16.47 13.98
CA PRO A 22 -6.08 -17.80 14.35
C PRO A 22 -7.01 -18.40 15.41
N ALA A 23 -7.05 -19.74 15.49
CA ALA A 23 -7.94 -20.45 16.39
C ALA A 23 -7.44 -20.45 17.85
N CYS A 24 -6.12 -20.34 18.05
CA CYS A 24 -5.47 -20.33 19.37
C CYS A 24 -4.21 -19.44 19.35
N GLY A 25 -3.66 -19.10 20.53
CA GLY A 25 -2.55 -18.18 20.61
C GLY A 25 -1.64 -18.34 21.82
N ILE A 26 -0.35 -18.05 21.62
CA ILE A 26 0.66 -17.94 22.67
C ILE A 26 0.95 -16.45 22.88
N THR A 27 0.82 -15.97 24.12
CA THR A 27 1.24 -14.61 24.50
C THR A 27 2.33 -14.68 25.55
N SER A 28 3.49 -14.12 25.25
CA SER A 28 4.57 -13.92 26.21
C SER A 28 4.75 -12.42 26.45
N SER A 29 4.82 -12.00 27.72
CA SER A 29 5.01 -10.60 28.10
C SER A 29 6.04 -10.50 29.20
N PHE A 30 7.12 -9.76 28.94
CA PHE A 30 8.22 -9.55 29.89
C PHE A 30 8.40 -8.06 30.15
N GLY A 31 8.56 -7.66 31.41
CA GLY A 31 8.81 -6.27 31.76
C GLY A 31 9.64 -6.11 33.03
N THR A 32 10.40 -5.02 33.11
CA THR A 32 11.19 -4.66 34.30
C THR A 32 11.06 -3.17 34.58
N GLU A 33 10.77 -2.81 35.83
CA GLU A 33 10.48 -1.42 36.24
C GLU A 33 11.65 -0.71 36.94
N SER A 34 12.78 -1.38 37.25
CA SER A 34 13.88 -0.76 38.02
C SER A 34 15.26 -0.83 37.34
N SER A 35 15.99 0.29 37.46
CA SER A 35 17.32 0.56 36.89
C SER A 35 18.41 -0.31 37.50
N THR A 36 18.73 -1.43 36.84
CA THR A 36 20.08 -1.99 36.60
C THR A 36 19.90 -3.46 36.22
N GLY A 37 20.03 -3.76 34.93
CA GLY A 37 19.92 -5.13 34.43
C GLY A 37 19.71 -5.19 32.93
N ALA A 38 20.00 -6.35 32.34
CA ALA A 38 19.69 -6.66 30.95
C ALA A 38 18.60 -7.74 30.91
N VAL A 39 17.57 -7.53 30.10
CA VAL A 39 16.55 -8.55 29.82
C VAL A 39 16.85 -9.14 28.45
N CYS A 40 17.16 -10.43 28.40
CA CYS A 40 17.35 -11.16 27.15
C CYS A 40 16.26 -12.22 27.02
N VAL A 41 15.48 -12.17 25.94
CA VAL A 41 14.46 -13.17 25.63
C VAL A 41 14.78 -13.75 24.26
N ALA A 42 14.96 -15.06 24.18
CA ALA A 42 15.09 -15.76 22.91
C ALA A 42 14.03 -16.85 22.84
N GLY A 43 13.30 -16.91 21.73
CA GLY A 43 12.23 -17.86 21.52
C GLY A 43 12.25 -18.43 20.10
N LYS A 44 12.09 -19.74 20.00
CA LYS A 44 11.79 -20.43 18.73
C LYS A 44 10.43 -21.08 18.88
N TYR A 45 9.52 -20.75 17.98
CA TYR A 45 8.14 -21.22 18.00
C TYR A 45 7.81 -21.91 16.69
N ASP A 46 7.18 -23.07 16.80
CA ASP A 46 6.54 -23.77 15.68
C ASP A 46 5.03 -23.62 15.88
N LEU A 47 4.38 -22.91 14.96
CA LEU A 47 2.95 -22.67 15.00
C LEU A 47 2.25 -23.78 14.20
N ASP A 48 1.38 -24.53 14.87
CA ASP A 48 0.48 -25.47 14.21
C ASP A 48 -0.49 -24.71 13.27
N ARG A 49 -1.24 -25.45 12.44
CA ARG A 49 -2.22 -24.88 11.52
C ARG A 49 -3.19 -23.98 12.27
N SER A 50 -3.07 -22.68 12.04
CA SER A 50 -3.91 -21.62 12.61
C SER A 50 -3.54 -21.10 14.02
N GLY A 51 -2.25 -20.85 14.29
CA GLY A 51 -1.77 -20.27 15.55
C GLY A 51 -1.45 -18.77 15.50
N SER A 52 -1.61 -18.07 16.64
CA SER A 52 -1.02 -16.73 16.87
C SER A 52 0.15 -16.78 17.84
N LEU A 53 1.17 -15.97 17.56
CA LEU A 53 2.23 -15.63 18.51
C LEU A 53 2.23 -14.13 18.74
N THR A 54 2.15 -13.74 20.01
CA THR A 54 2.38 -12.36 20.43
C THR A 54 3.49 -12.34 21.47
N ASP A 55 4.58 -11.67 21.14
CA ASP A 55 5.71 -11.50 22.07
C ASP A 55 5.93 -10.01 22.34
N ARG A 56 5.89 -9.61 23.61
CA ARG A 56 6.02 -8.21 24.05
C ARG A 56 7.08 -8.04 25.11
N THR A 57 7.98 -7.07 24.90
CA THR A 57 8.94 -6.64 25.92
C THR A 57 8.83 -5.15 26.11
N SER A 58 8.67 -4.75 27.36
CA SER A 58 8.63 -3.35 27.76
C SER A 58 9.66 -3.10 28.84
N LEU A 59 10.36 -1.99 28.76
CA LEU A 59 11.38 -1.65 29.74
C LEU A 59 11.30 -0.17 30.12
N GLY A 60 11.51 0.15 31.40
CA GLY A 60 11.60 1.54 31.87
C GLY A 60 12.86 2.23 31.34
N GLN A 61 13.98 2.08 32.05
CA GLN A 61 15.33 2.46 31.62
C GLN A 61 16.30 1.29 31.82
N GLY A 62 17.10 0.95 30.80
CA GLY A 62 17.96 -0.26 30.78
C GLY A 62 18.04 -0.88 29.38
N ILE A 63 18.58 -2.10 29.27
CA ILE A 63 18.79 -2.79 27.99
C ILE A 63 17.88 -4.01 27.91
N ALA A 64 17.05 -4.08 26.87
CA ALA A 64 16.34 -5.29 26.48
C ALA A 64 16.83 -5.72 25.09
N SER A 65 17.04 -7.02 24.89
CA SER A 65 17.32 -7.59 23.57
C SER A 65 16.54 -8.87 23.35
N ARG A 66 16.11 -9.10 22.11
CA ARG A 66 15.31 -10.27 21.74
C ARG A 66 15.65 -10.83 20.39
N ASN A 67 15.51 -12.14 20.28
CA ASN A 67 15.51 -12.87 19.02
C ASN A 67 14.31 -13.81 18.98
N LEU A 68 13.48 -13.70 17.94
CA LEU A 68 12.32 -14.56 17.74
C LEU A 68 12.40 -15.22 16.38
N GLN A 69 12.17 -16.52 16.34
CA GLN A 69 11.96 -17.27 15.11
C GLN A 69 10.59 -17.94 15.21
N ALA A 70 9.73 -17.72 14.22
CA ALA A 70 8.44 -18.36 14.14
C ALA A 70 8.18 -18.84 12.71
N GLY A 71 7.66 -20.05 12.60
CA GLY A 71 7.17 -20.63 11.34
C GLY A 71 5.83 -21.29 11.56
N GLY A 72 5.00 -21.35 10.51
CA GLY A 72 3.69 -21.99 10.61
C GLY A 72 2.99 -22.17 9.27
N GLY A 73 1.93 -22.97 9.28
CA GLY A 73 1.03 -23.23 8.15
C GLY A 73 -0.40 -22.76 8.42
N GLY A 74 -1.24 -22.63 7.38
CA GLY A 74 -2.63 -22.16 7.52
C GLY A 74 -2.72 -20.73 8.05
N ARG A 75 -3.78 -20.40 8.80
CA ARG A 75 -4.03 -19.03 9.30
C ARG A 75 -3.13 -18.62 10.46
N SER A 76 -1.89 -18.26 10.16
CA SER A 76 -0.89 -17.92 11.18
C SER A 76 -0.70 -16.42 11.30
N SER A 77 -0.46 -15.93 12.51
CA SER A 77 0.00 -14.54 12.72
C SER A 77 1.07 -14.42 13.80
N VAL A 78 1.98 -13.48 13.60
CA VAL A 78 3.06 -13.16 14.53
C VAL A 78 3.08 -11.66 14.75
N THR A 79 3.01 -11.24 16.02
CA THR A 79 3.23 -9.84 16.42
C THR A 79 4.41 -9.77 17.38
N ASP A 80 5.42 -8.97 17.01
CA ASP A 80 6.56 -8.65 17.84
C ASP A 80 6.51 -7.16 18.20
N SER A 81 6.72 -6.85 19.48
CA SER A 81 6.75 -5.46 19.94
C SER A 81 7.77 -5.23 21.04
N ILE A 82 8.52 -4.13 20.91
CA ILE A 82 9.44 -3.65 21.92
C ILE A 82 9.17 -2.17 22.22
N SER A 83 9.18 -1.82 23.50
CA SER A 83 8.93 -0.45 23.96
C SER A 83 9.85 -0.07 25.11
N GLY A 84 10.11 1.22 25.26
CA GLY A 84 10.81 1.72 26.43
C GLY A 84 10.88 3.23 26.52
N ARG A 85 11.78 3.75 27.35
CA ARG A 85 12.06 5.18 27.46
C ARG A 85 13.51 5.50 27.12
N ASP A 86 13.71 6.57 26.38
CA ASP A 86 15.05 7.08 26.09
C ASP A 86 15.66 7.84 27.29
N ARG A 87 16.91 8.32 27.13
CA ARG A 87 17.66 9.11 28.12
C ARG A 87 16.95 10.39 28.55
N SER A 88 16.08 10.94 27.71
CA SER A 88 15.27 12.13 28.03
C SER A 88 13.95 11.79 28.74
N GLY A 89 13.68 10.49 28.95
CA GLY A 89 12.48 9.97 29.60
C GLY A 89 11.27 9.86 28.65
N GLN A 90 11.45 10.18 27.36
CA GLN A 90 10.39 10.07 26.37
C GLN A 90 10.16 8.61 25.98
N GLY A 91 8.89 8.24 25.82
CA GLY A 91 8.52 6.87 25.48
C GLY A 91 8.61 6.62 23.98
N PHE A 92 9.08 5.42 23.61
CA PHE A 92 9.03 4.91 22.25
C PHE A 92 8.38 3.52 22.21
N SER A 93 7.84 3.16 21.04
CA SER A 93 7.28 1.84 20.79
C SER A 93 7.51 1.42 19.36
N LEU A 94 7.92 0.18 19.18
CA LEU A 94 8.15 -0.47 17.90
C LEU A 94 7.28 -1.71 17.86
N THR A 95 6.44 -1.84 16.83
CA THR A 95 5.54 -2.97 16.68
C THR A 95 5.59 -3.47 15.25
N LYS A 96 5.62 -4.78 15.06
CA LYS A 96 5.59 -5.43 13.77
C LYS A 96 4.63 -6.61 13.81
N THR A 97 3.80 -6.75 12.80
CA THR A 97 2.79 -7.79 12.67
C THR A 97 2.87 -8.41 11.29
N ALA A 98 2.86 -9.74 11.24
CA ALA A 98 2.73 -10.52 10.01
C ALA A 98 1.56 -11.51 10.17
N GLY A 99 0.80 -11.73 9.12
CA GLY A 99 -0.29 -12.69 9.09
C GLY A 99 -0.51 -13.25 7.69
N VAL A 100 -0.91 -14.52 7.59
CA VAL A 100 -1.12 -15.21 6.31
C VAL A 100 -2.12 -16.35 6.48
N ASP A 101 -2.86 -16.67 5.43
CA ASP A 101 -3.52 -17.99 5.30
C ASP A 101 -2.66 -18.88 4.40
N GLY A 102 -1.65 -19.54 4.97
CA GLY A 102 -0.63 -20.21 4.18
C GLY A 102 0.64 -20.49 4.97
N SER A 103 1.80 -20.38 4.33
CA SER A 103 3.10 -20.51 4.97
C SER A 103 3.59 -19.16 5.50
N LEU A 104 3.95 -19.15 6.78
CA LEU A 104 4.61 -18.03 7.45
C LEU A 104 6.02 -18.45 7.85
N GLN A 105 7.01 -17.64 7.52
CA GLN A 105 8.35 -17.71 8.12
C GLN A 105 8.78 -16.31 8.55
N THR A 106 9.21 -16.18 9.80
CA THR A 106 9.69 -14.90 10.30
C THR A 106 10.83 -15.06 11.30
N SER A 107 11.79 -14.15 11.22
CA SER A 107 12.87 -14.00 12.18
C SER A 107 13.03 -12.54 12.55
N SER A 108 12.98 -12.21 13.84
CA SER A 108 13.12 -10.85 14.33
C SER A 108 14.21 -10.73 15.38
N SER A 109 14.85 -9.56 15.38
CA SER A 109 15.74 -9.10 16.42
C SER A 109 15.29 -7.72 16.89
N ALA A 110 15.08 -7.57 18.19
CA ALA A 110 14.63 -6.32 18.78
C ALA A 110 15.57 -5.90 19.90
N ALA A 111 15.87 -4.61 20.03
CA ALA A 111 16.57 -4.08 21.18
C ALA A 111 15.96 -2.75 21.64
N ALA A 112 15.91 -2.53 22.94
CA ALA A 112 15.56 -1.26 23.55
C ALA A 112 16.63 -0.89 24.54
N THR A 113 17.11 0.35 24.43
CA THR A 113 18.20 0.93 25.21
C THR A 113 17.81 2.34 25.62
N PRO A 114 18.53 2.98 26.55
CA PRO A 114 18.33 4.40 26.81
C PRO A 114 18.58 5.29 25.57
N GLU A 115 19.33 4.82 24.57
CA GLU A 115 19.59 5.56 23.32
C GLU A 115 18.42 5.45 22.33
N GLY A 116 17.46 4.55 22.57
CA GLY A 116 16.34 4.27 21.69
C GLY A 116 16.12 2.76 21.49
N GLY A 117 15.20 2.43 20.59
CA GLY A 117 14.88 1.07 20.20
C GLY A 117 15.15 0.79 18.72
N VAL A 118 15.37 -0.48 18.41
CA VAL A 118 15.42 -1.02 17.06
C VAL A 118 14.62 -2.33 17.01
N LEU A 119 13.90 -2.55 15.92
CA LEU A 119 13.18 -3.77 15.63
C LEU A 119 13.44 -4.12 14.16
N SER A 120 14.25 -5.14 13.93
CA SER A 120 14.49 -5.71 12.61
C SER A 120 13.80 -7.06 12.50
N GLN A 121 13.23 -7.37 11.34
CA GLN A 121 12.65 -8.68 11.11
C GLN A 121 12.64 -9.00 9.62
N ASN A 122 12.99 -10.23 9.29
CA ASN A 122 12.79 -10.81 7.97
C ASN A 122 11.52 -11.66 8.02
N THR A 123 10.63 -11.46 7.06
CA THR A 123 9.34 -12.15 6.99
C THR A 123 9.09 -12.57 5.56
N ASP A 124 8.81 -13.85 5.37
CA ASP A 124 8.37 -14.45 4.12
C ASP A 124 6.98 -15.06 4.35
N LEU A 125 6.02 -14.64 3.54
CA LEU A 125 4.64 -15.11 3.54
C LEU A 125 4.32 -15.69 2.16
N SER A 126 3.62 -16.82 2.12
CA SER A 126 3.04 -17.34 0.88
C SER A 126 1.72 -18.05 1.16
N GLY A 127 0.77 -18.00 0.23
CA GLY A 127 -0.54 -18.66 0.36
C GLY A 127 -1.71 -17.74 0.02
N ASP A 128 -2.90 -18.04 0.51
CA ASP A 128 -4.16 -17.36 0.17
C ASP A 128 -4.37 -16.08 1.00
N GLY A 129 -3.62 -15.05 0.64
CA GLY A 129 -3.63 -13.74 1.28
C GLY A 129 -2.59 -13.61 2.39
N GLY A 130 -1.97 -12.43 2.44
CA GLY A 130 -0.91 -12.13 3.38
C GLY A 130 -0.88 -10.65 3.76
N LEU A 131 -0.42 -10.40 4.97
CA LEU A 131 -0.38 -9.11 5.62
C LEU A 131 0.95 -8.94 6.33
N PHE A 132 1.53 -7.77 6.14
CA PHE A 132 2.70 -7.31 6.82
C PHE A 132 2.48 -5.88 7.30
N ALA A 133 2.82 -5.56 8.55
CA ALA A 133 2.74 -4.21 9.08
C ALA A 133 3.88 -3.93 10.06
N ILE A 134 4.42 -2.72 10.04
CA ILE A 134 5.42 -2.22 10.98
C ILE A 134 5.10 -0.78 11.37
N GLN A 135 5.30 -0.46 12.63
CA GLN A 135 5.10 0.87 13.19
C GLN A 135 6.22 1.21 14.17
N SER A 136 6.72 2.43 14.04
CA SER A 136 7.68 3.06 14.95
C SER A 136 7.10 4.36 15.49
N VAL A 137 7.00 4.45 16.81
CA VAL A 137 6.48 5.61 17.53
C VAL A 137 7.58 6.19 18.39
N SER A 138 7.86 7.48 18.21
CA SER A 138 8.78 8.27 19.04
C SER A 138 8.12 9.56 19.53
N SER A 139 8.87 10.39 20.24
CA SER A 139 8.46 11.74 20.64
C SER A 139 8.39 12.71 19.46
N GLY A 140 9.25 12.55 18.44
CA GLY A 140 9.29 13.40 17.25
C GLY A 140 8.22 13.06 16.21
N ASN A 141 8.02 11.78 15.91
CA ASN A 141 7.16 11.35 14.79
C ASN A 141 6.66 9.90 14.93
N ILE A 142 5.70 9.56 14.08
CA ILE A 142 5.18 8.20 13.90
C ILE A 142 5.46 7.80 12.45
N VAL A 143 6.23 6.73 12.26
CA VAL A 143 6.43 6.12 10.95
C VAL A 143 5.76 4.75 10.94
N ALA A 144 5.04 4.42 9.88
CA ALA A 144 4.45 3.10 9.71
C ALA A 144 4.48 2.69 8.24
N ALA A 145 4.61 1.40 8.00
CA ALA A 145 4.44 0.79 6.69
C ALA A 145 3.61 -0.47 6.83
N ALA A 146 2.75 -0.75 5.87
CA ALA A 146 1.93 -1.93 5.85
C ALA A 146 1.73 -2.39 4.42
N ALA A 147 1.86 -3.68 4.18
CA ALA A 147 1.84 -4.30 2.87
C ALA A 147 1.00 -5.57 2.91
N GLY A 148 0.43 -5.95 1.78
CA GLY A 148 -0.36 -7.16 1.72
C GLY A 148 -0.83 -7.49 0.33
N TYR A 149 -1.40 -8.68 0.22
CA TYR A 149 -1.98 -9.23 -0.99
C TYR A 149 -3.22 -10.05 -0.64
N SER A 150 -4.15 -10.19 -1.59
CA SER A 150 -5.30 -11.11 -1.51
C SER A 150 -5.07 -12.30 -2.43
N GLY A 151 -5.67 -13.46 -2.17
CA GLY A 151 -5.51 -14.62 -3.05
C GLY A 151 -4.14 -15.29 -2.92
N ASP A 152 -3.90 -16.32 -3.74
CA ASP A 152 -2.61 -17.02 -3.77
C ASP A 152 -1.47 -16.09 -4.23
N GLY A 153 -0.57 -15.79 -3.29
CA GLY A 153 0.50 -14.84 -3.50
C GLY A 153 1.65 -14.96 -2.50
N GLU A 154 2.60 -14.03 -2.60
CA GLU A 154 3.82 -13.99 -1.80
C GLU A 154 4.18 -12.57 -1.34
N LEU A 155 4.77 -12.47 -0.15
CA LEU A 155 5.31 -11.22 0.41
C LEU A 155 6.61 -11.51 1.13
N ALA A 156 7.66 -10.77 0.78
CA ALA A 156 8.95 -10.80 1.46
C ALA A 156 9.26 -9.41 2.04
N SER A 157 9.65 -9.33 3.31
CA SER A 157 9.95 -8.06 3.98
C SER A 157 11.16 -8.19 4.89
N SER A 158 12.12 -7.28 4.72
CA SER A 158 13.28 -7.09 5.61
C SER A 158 13.24 -5.74 6.34
N ILE A 159 12.07 -5.09 6.35
CA ILE A 159 11.93 -3.74 6.89
C ILE A 159 12.29 -3.73 8.38
N SER A 160 13.17 -2.80 8.74
CA SER A 160 13.59 -2.53 10.11
C SER A 160 13.09 -1.15 10.55
N ALA A 161 12.68 -1.06 11.80
CA ALA A 161 12.23 0.16 12.43
C ALA A 161 13.20 0.58 13.55
N ALA A 162 13.46 1.87 13.67
CA ALA A 162 14.25 2.43 14.76
C ALA A 162 13.51 3.63 15.37
N ALA A 163 13.60 3.79 16.69
CA ALA A 163 12.99 4.89 17.42
C ALA A 163 13.96 5.44 18.47
N ALA A 164 14.36 6.70 18.33
CA ALA A 164 15.01 7.48 19.38
C ALA A 164 14.20 8.78 19.56
N ASP A 165 14.84 9.94 19.48
CA ASP A 165 14.13 11.23 19.36
C ASP A 165 13.19 11.26 18.14
N ARG A 166 13.55 10.51 17.09
CA ARG A 166 12.77 10.32 15.87
C ARG A 166 12.68 8.84 15.50
N SER A 167 11.57 8.49 14.88
CA SER A 167 11.28 7.20 14.26
C SER A 167 11.75 7.19 12.81
N ALA A 168 12.27 6.05 12.36
CA ALA A 168 12.63 5.80 10.97
C ALA A 168 12.33 4.34 10.57
N LEU A 169 12.15 4.12 9.27
CA LEU A 169 12.15 2.80 8.65
C LEU A 169 13.38 2.67 7.73
N SER A 170 13.79 1.44 7.46
CA SER A 170 14.87 1.10 6.52
C SER A 170 14.68 -0.32 5.98
N GLY A 171 15.42 -0.70 4.95
CA GLY A 171 15.33 -2.01 4.31
C GLY A 171 14.35 -2.03 3.13
N GLY A 172 13.66 -3.16 2.91
CA GLY A 172 12.74 -3.27 1.79
C GLY A 172 11.60 -4.27 1.99
N ALA A 173 10.55 -4.10 1.20
CA ALA A 173 9.43 -5.04 1.10
C ALA A 173 9.05 -5.26 -0.36
N GLN A 174 8.90 -6.52 -0.70
CA GLN A 174 8.38 -6.99 -1.97
C GLN A 174 7.04 -7.67 -1.75
N VAL A 175 6.07 -7.34 -2.59
CA VAL A 175 4.79 -8.06 -2.63
C VAL A 175 4.57 -8.50 -4.06
N MET A 176 4.31 -9.80 -4.26
CA MET A 176 4.27 -10.38 -5.60
C MET A 176 5.47 -9.92 -6.42
N GLY A 177 6.70 -10.12 -5.94
CA GLY A 177 7.95 -9.70 -6.61
C GLY A 177 8.09 -8.22 -6.99
N VAL A 178 7.14 -7.34 -6.69
CA VAL A 178 7.22 -5.89 -6.92
C VAL A 178 7.90 -5.26 -5.72
N ASP A 179 8.96 -4.48 -5.96
CA ASP A 179 9.65 -3.67 -4.95
C ASP A 179 8.74 -2.53 -4.47
N CYS A 180 7.84 -2.83 -3.54
CA CYS A 180 6.87 -1.87 -3.03
C CYS A 180 7.53 -0.82 -2.11
N PHE A 181 8.61 -1.19 -1.41
CA PHE A 181 9.36 -0.31 -0.52
C PHE A 181 10.85 -0.63 -0.55
N ASP A 182 11.68 0.40 -0.60
CA ASP A 182 13.15 0.29 -0.61
C ASP A 182 13.80 1.41 0.23
N GLN A 183 15.14 1.48 0.20
CA GLN A 183 15.87 2.49 0.97
C GLN A 183 15.62 3.91 0.46
N GLN A 184 15.39 4.11 -0.84
CA GLN A 184 15.08 5.45 -1.36
C GLN A 184 13.73 5.93 -0.84
N ALA A 185 12.73 5.04 -0.81
CA ALA A 185 11.43 5.32 -0.21
C ALA A 185 11.54 5.64 1.29
N ALA A 186 12.36 4.88 2.01
CA ALA A 186 12.64 5.12 3.42
C ALA A 186 13.29 6.49 3.67
N ASP A 187 14.28 6.87 2.86
CA ASP A 187 14.99 8.15 2.96
C ASP A 187 14.03 9.31 2.66
N PHE A 188 13.19 9.17 1.63
CA PHE A 188 12.21 10.19 1.28
C PHE A 188 11.16 10.36 2.37
N LEU A 189 10.56 9.27 2.87
CA LEU A 189 9.60 9.35 3.98
C LEU A 189 10.21 9.98 5.24
N SER A 190 11.48 9.70 5.52
CA SER A 190 12.18 10.24 6.68
C SER A 190 12.47 11.75 6.56
N SER A 191 12.33 12.33 5.36
CA SER A 191 12.58 13.75 5.09
C SER A 191 11.45 14.69 5.54
N GLY A 192 10.27 14.17 5.89
CA GLY A 192 9.20 14.99 6.45
C GLY A 192 7.84 14.30 6.55
N ASP A 193 6.79 15.12 6.65
CA ASP A 193 5.37 14.73 6.70
C ASP A 193 4.88 14.19 5.34
N LEU A 194 5.24 12.94 5.06
CA LEU A 194 5.12 12.30 3.75
C LEU A 194 4.49 10.92 3.87
N GLY A 195 3.87 10.47 2.80
CA GLY A 195 3.40 9.10 2.66
C GLY A 195 3.46 8.63 1.22
N MET A 196 3.31 7.32 1.07
CA MET A 196 3.33 6.64 -0.22
C MET A 196 2.35 5.48 -0.23
N THR A 197 1.83 5.18 -1.41
CA THR A 197 1.11 3.95 -1.70
C THR A 197 1.69 3.28 -2.93
N VAL A 198 1.66 1.95 -2.94
CA VAL A 198 1.78 1.10 -4.12
C VAL A 198 0.50 0.28 -4.17
N SER A 199 -0.21 0.36 -5.28
CA SER A 199 -1.45 -0.40 -5.48
C SER A 199 -1.35 -1.05 -6.86
N GLY A 200 -1.55 -2.37 -6.91
CA GLY A 200 -1.44 -3.09 -8.17
C GLY A 200 -2.28 -4.34 -8.24
N LEU A 201 -2.57 -4.73 -9.47
CA LEU A 201 -3.29 -5.94 -9.83
C LEU A 201 -2.32 -7.06 -10.15
N TYR A 202 -2.68 -8.32 -9.88
CA TYR A 202 -1.91 -9.49 -10.28
C TYR A 202 -2.78 -10.68 -10.67
N GLN A 203 -2.35 -11.51 -11.62
CA GLN A 203 -3.07 -12.71 -12.05
C GLN A 203 -2.79 -13.92 -11.16
N SER A 204 -3.83 -14.56 -10.62
CA SER A 204 -3.75 -15.84 -9.90
C SER A 204 -4.73 -16.84 -10.51
N GLY A 205 -4.21 -17.85 -11.22
CA GLY A 205 -5.04 -18.76 -12.02
C GLY A 205 -5.84 -17.98 -13.08
N ASP A 206 -7.16 -18.15 -13.07
CA ASP A 206 -8.11 -17.44 -13.94
C ASP A 206 -8.65 -16.14 -13.31
N GLU A 207 -8.27 -15.82 -12.06
CA GLU A 207 -8.73 -14.64 -11.34
C GLU A 207 -7.64 -13.56 -11.27
N LEU A 208 -8.07 -12.30 -11.17
CA LEU A 208 -7.19 -11.20 -10.76
C LEU A 208 -7.30 -10.97 -9.26
N GLN A 209 -6.17 -10.63 -8.68
CA GLN A 209 -5.97 -10.37 -7.27
C GLN A 209 -5.23 -9.05 -7.13
N ARG A 210 -5.03 -8.57 -5.90
CA ARG A 210 -4.27 -7.34 -5.66
C ARG A 210 -3.09 -7.55 -4.75
N PHE A 211 -2.16 -6.62 -4.86
CA PHE A 211 -1.16 -6.39 -3.85
C PHE A 211 -1.02 -4.90 -3.62
N GLY A 212 -0.46 -4.55 -2.48
CA GLY A 212 -0.12 -3.17 -2.23
C GLY A 212 0.70 -2.96 -0.98
N LEU A 213 1.13 -1.71 -0.84
CA LEU A 213 1.87 -1.22 0.31
C LEU A 213 1.46 0.22 0.56
N SER A 214 1.30 0.59 1.82
CA SER A 214 1.14 1.97 2.26
C SER A 214 2.17 2.26 3.33
N ALA A 215 2.88 3.37 3.19
CA ALA A 215 3.83 3.82 4.21
C ALA A 215 3.68 5.33 4.46
N ARG A 216 3.91 5.75 5.69
CA ARG A 216 3.74 7.15 6.11
C ARG A 216 4.72 7.52 7.21
N ASN A 217 5.17 8.77 7.18
CA ASN A 217 5.78 9.49 8.28
C ASN A 217 4.86 10.67 8.68
N ALA A 218 4.54 10.78 9.97
CA ALA A 218 3.75 11.86 10.53
C ALA A 218 4.49 12.49 11.72
N GLU A 219 4.88 13.74 11.56
CA GLU A 219 5.53 14.57 12.57
C GLU A 219 4.55 14.94 13.69
N ARG A 220 4.97 14.79 14.94
CA ARG A 220 4.15 15.17 16.09
C ARG A 220 4.05 16.68 16.27
N SER A 221 4.92 17.45 15.63
CA SER A 221 4.83 18.91 15.52
C SER A 221 3.77 19.40 14.50
N GLY A 222 3.09 18.49 13.78
CA GLY A 222 2.15 18.83 12.70
C GLY A 222 0.94 17.89 12.59
N ARG A 223 -0.18 18.28 13.22
CA ARG A 223 -1.59 17.86 12.98
C ARG A 223 -1.82 16.52 12.25
N VAL A 224 -2.08 15.47 13.03
CA VAL A 224 -2.56 14.15 12.56
C VAL A 224 -3.73 14.32 11.56
N SER A 225 -3.58 13.76 10.35
CA SER A 225 -4.66 13.58 9.39
C SER A 225 -5.44 12.33 9.74
N GLU A 226 -6.68 12.53 10.17
CA GLU A 226 -7.69 11.48 10.22
C GLU A 226 -8.16 11.25 8.78
N ALA A 227 -7.84 10.10 8.19
CA ALA A 227 -8.58 9.63 7.04
C ALA A 227 -9.89 9.06 7.57
N THR A 228 -10.98 9.76 7.33
CA THR A 228 -12.32 9.23 7.58
C THR A 228 -12.69 8.38 6.38
N TYR A 229 -12.57 7.06 6.51
CA TYR A 229 -13.23 6.15 5.58
C TYR A 229 -14.74 6.27 5.77
N GLY A 230 -15.49 6.36 4.67
CA GLY A 230 -16.93 6.49 4.71
C GLY A 230 -17.58 5.34 5.49
N ARG A 231 -18.50 5.67 6.39
CA ARG A 231 -19.35 4.69 7.07
C ARG A 231 -20.18 3.93 6.02
N ILE A 232 -20.02 2.61 5.98
CA ILE A 232 -20.79 1.69 5.14
C ILE A 232 -22.23 1.62 5.66
N THR A 233 -23.21 1.81 4.77
CA THR A 233 -24.59 1.39 4.96
C THR A 233 -24.72 -0.08 4.59
N THR A 234 -25.18 -0.90 5.52
CA THR A 234 -25.50 -2.31 5.33
C THR A 234 -26.64 -2.44 4.30
N GLY A 235 -26.39 -3.11 3.18
CA GLY A 235 -27.39 -3.41 2.17
C GLY A 235 -26.98 -4.59 1.30
N THR A 236 -27.96 -5.37 0.86
CA THR A 236 -27.78 -6.39 -0.19
C THR A 236 -27.81 -5.66 -1.53
N TYR A 237 -26.65 -5.46 -2.15
CA TYR A 237 -26.54 -4.82 -3.46
C TYR A 237 -26.52 -5.88 -4.57
N GLY A 238 -27.12 -5.53 -5.70
CA GLY A 238 -27.28 -6.44 -6.83
C GLY A 238 -26.01 -6.49 -7.68
N TYR A 239 -25.93 -7.49 -8.54
CA TYR A 239 -24.91 -7.62 -9.59
C TYR A 239 -25.10 -6.57 -10.71
N TYR A 240 -25.17 -5.25 -10.42
CA TYR A 240 -25.45 -4.24 -11.46
C TYR A 240 -24.95 -2.83 -11.12
N ASN A 241 -23.82 -2.40 -11.70
CA ASN A 241 -23.37 -1.01 -11.84
C ASN A 241 -23.76 -0.05 -10.71
N GLU A 242 -23.34 -0.42 -9.50
CA GLU A 242 -23.82 0.16 -8.26
C GLU A 242 -23.16 1.51 -8.00
N PRO A 243 -23.94 2.60 -7.78
CA PRO A 243 -23.37 3.93 -7.53
C PRO A 243 -22.49 4.02 -6.27
N SER A 244 -22.64 3.07 -5.35
CA SER A 244 -21.85 2.99 -4.12
C SER A 244 -20.59 2.14 -4.23
N ALA A 245 -20.36 1.50 -5.38
CA ALA A 245 -19.19 0.67 -5.63
C ALA A 245 -17.95 1.53 -5.90
N PHE A 246 -17.41 2.17 -4.86
CA PHE A 246 -16.15 2.91 -4.91
C PHE A 246 -15.42 2.87 -3.56
N VAL A 247 -14.10 3.00 -3.61
CA VAL A 247 -13.19 3.08 -2.46
C VAL A 247 -12.34 4.33 -2.58
N ILE A 248 -12.00 4.99 -1.47
CA ILE A 248 -11.19 6.23 -1.44
C ILE A 248 -9.93 5.99 -0.61
N GLN A 249 -8.75 6.26 -1.17
CA GLN A 249 -7.45 6.03 -0.53
C GLN A 249 -7.01 7.15 0.44
N GLY A 250 -7.75 8.26 0.51
CA GLY A 250 -7.52 9.32 1.49
C GLY A 250 -6.47 10.36 1.10
N TYR A 251 -6.00 10.36 -0.14
CA TYR A 251 -5.26 11.46 -0.76
C TYR A 251 -6.00 11.99 -1.99
N ARG A 252 -5.66 13.21 -2.41
CA ARG A 252 -6.12 13.81 -3.66
C ARG A 252 -5.15 14.87 -4.16
N TRP A 253 -5.28 15.23 -5.43
CA TRP A 253 -4.62 16.40 -5.98
C TRP A 253 -5.36 17.70 -5.62
N THR A 254 -4.70 18.83 -5.85
CA THR A 254 -5.34 20.15 -5.73
C THR A 254 -6.53 20.29 -6.69
N ASP A 255 -7.38 21.30 -6.51
CA ASP A 255 -8.42 21.60 -7.50
C ASP A 255 -7.77 22.01 -8.83
N ASN A 256 -8.34 21.55 -9.95
CA ASN A 256 -7.81 21.78 -11.30
C ASN A 256 -6.31 21.46 -11.43
N PRO A 257 -5.87 20.24 -11.08
CA PRO A 257 -4.46 19.95 -10.97
C PRO A 257 -3.74 19.90 -12.34
N SER A 258 -4.47 19.69 -13.45
CA SER A 258 -3.96 19.60 -14.82
C SER A 258 -2.67 18.76 -14.89
N LEU A 259 -2.76 17.53 -14.38
CA LEU A 259 -1.62 16.65 -14.21
C LEU A 259 -0.97 16.32 -15.55
N LYS A 260 0.31 16.69 -15.68
CA LYS A 260 1.10 16.29 -16.83
C LYS A 260 1.51 14.84 -16.71
N LEU A 261 1.17 14.04 -17.73
CA LEU A 261 1.56 12.64 -17.84
C LEU A 261 2.68 12.48 -18.87
N TRP A 262 3.63 11.60 -18.56
CA TRP A 262 4.70 11.21 -19.45
C TRP A 262 4.66 9.72 -19.77
N VAL A 263 4.90 9.36 -21.03
CA VAL A 263 5.29 8.00 -21.42
C VAL A 263 6.80 7.91 -21.43
N ARG A 264 7.35 6.96 -20.67
CA ARG A 264 8.76 6.63 -20.76
C ARG A 264 9.04 5.91 -22.08
N GLN A 265 9.84 6.55 -22.93
CA GLN A 265 10.24 6.02 -24.23
C GLN A 265 11.59 5.31 -24.11
N ASP A 266 11.57 4.00 -23.98
CA ASP A 266 12.78 3.18 -23.89
C ASP A 266 12.63 1.82 -24.59
N SER A 267 13.65 0.96 -24.42
CA SER A 267 13.68 -0.36 -25.02
C SER A 267 12.59 -1.29 -24.47
N ALA A 268 12.12 -1.08 -23.24
CA ALA A 268 11.06 -1.90 -22.65
C ALA A 268 9.74 -1.64 -23.38
N LEU A 269 9.39 -0.37 -23.60
CA LEU A 269 8.22 0.00 -24.41
C LEU A 269 8.28 -0.60 -25.82
N THR A 270 9.43 -0.44 -26.51
CA THR A 270 9.56 -0.98 -27.88
C THR A 270 9.62 -2.50 -27.92
N GLY A 271 10.08 -3.14 -26.84
CA GLY A 271 10.11 -4.60 -26.67
C GLY A 271 8.72 -5.22 -26.70
N GLU A 272 7.70 -4.47 -26.24
CA GLU A 272 6.28 -4.84 -26.36
C GLU A 272 5.70 -4.68 -27.78
N GLY A 273 6.50 -4.19 -28.73
CA GLY A 273 6.02 -3.85 -30.07
C GLY A 273 5.14 -2.60 -30.10
N LEU A 274 5.16 -1.79 -29.04
CA LEU A 274 4.43 -0.53 -28.93
C LEU A 274 5.27 0.64 -29.41
N THR A 275 4.60 1.62 -30.03
CA THR A 275 5.22 2.93 -30.32
C THR A 275 4.86 3.92 -29.21
N ALA A 276 5.74 4.88 -28.96
CA ALA A 276 5.46 5.97 -28.02
C ALA A 276 4.16 6.72 -28.39
N ALA A 277 3.90 6.95 -29.67
CA ALA A 277 2.67 7.60 -30.13
C ALA A 277 1.42 6.78 -29.81
N ALA A 278 1.46 5.46 -29.99
CA ALA A 278 0.34 4.59 -29.65
C ALA A 278 0.07 4.56 -28.14
N ALA A 279 1.13 4.46 -27.32
CA ALA A 279 1.02 4.51 -25.87
C ALA A 279 0.46 5.87 -25.40
N VAL A 280 1.00 6.99 -25.92
CA VAL A 280 0.50 8.35 -25.66
C VAL A 280 -0.99 8.43 -25.99
N GLY A 281 -1.43 7.93 -27.15
CA GLY A 281 -2.85 7.94 -27.52
C GLY A 281 -3.75 7.15 -26.55
N SER A 282 -3.31 5.97 -26.10
CA SER A 282 -4.05 5.19 -25.10
C SER A 282 -4.12 5.89 -23.74
N LEU A 283 -3.05 6.53 -23.30
CA LEU A 283 -3.01 7.26 -22.03
C LEU A 283 -3.84 8.54 -22.09
N SER A 284 -3.76 9.32 -23.18
CA SER A 284 -4.63 10.48 -23.40
C SER A 284 -6.09 10.05 -23.31
N ALA A 285 -6.49 8.98 -23.99
CA ALA A 285 -7.87 8.51 -23.93
C ALA A 285 -8.28 8.03 -22.51
N ALA A 286 -7.35 7.44 -21.74
CA ALA A 286 -7.60 7.07 -20.35
C ALA A 286 -7.75 8.30 -19.42
N ALA A 287 -6.93 9.34 -19.61
CA ALA A 287 -7.01 10.60 -18.88
C ALA A 287 -8.34 11.33 -19.15
N GLU A 288 -8.71 11.48 -20.42
CA GLU A 288 -9.98 12.09 -20.85
C GLU A 288 -11.20 11.36 -20.30
N THR A 289 -11.10 10.05 -20.09
CA THR A 289 -12.17 9.25 -19.50
C THR A 289 -12.48 9.72 -18.06
N TRP A 290 -11.46 10.10 -17.30
CA TRP A 290 -11.62 10.64 -15.95
C TRP A 290 -11.98 12.12 -15.93
N ASP A 291 -11.39 12.94 -16.81
CA ASP A 291 -11.75 14.36 -16.94
C ASP A 291 -13.24 14.51 -17.29
N GLY A 292 -13.74 13.71 -18.23
CA GLY A 292 -15.15 13.69 -18.60
C GLY A 292 -16.11 13.28 -17.47
N ALA A 293 -15.60 12.72 -16.37
CA ALA A 293 -16.42 12.31 -15.22
C ALA A 293 -16.71 13.48 -14.25
N VAL A 294 -15.88 14.53 -14.24
CA VAL A 294 -15.92 15.63 -13.27
C VAL A 294 -16.08 16.96 -14.00
N ALA A 295 -17.24 17.60 -13.90
CA ALA A 295 -17.47 18.82 -14.64
C ALA A 295 -16.68 20.00 -14.04
N GLY A 296 -16.12 20.83 -14.92
CA GLY A 296 -15.40 22.04 -14.50
C GLY A 296 -14.07 21.79 -13.80
N GLN A 297 -13.55 20.55 -13.84
CA GLN A 297 -12.20 20.22 -13.40
C GLN A 297 -11.36 19.74 -14.59
N SER A 298 -10.11 20.20 -14.66
CA SER A 298 -9.06 19.57 -15.48
C SER A 298 -8.16 18.77 -14.54
N LEU A 299 -8.45 17.48 -14.40
CA LEU A 299 -7.64 16.55 -13.60
C LEU A 299 -6.33 16.25 -14.32
N PHE A 300 -6.36 16.00 -15.62
CA PHE A 300 -5.16 15.79 -16.41
C PHE A 300 -4.92 16.93 -17.39
N ASN A 301 -3.67 17.06 -17.82
CA ASN A 301 -3.33 17.91 -18.93
C ASN A 301 -3.67 17.20 -20.24
N ASP A 302 -4.33 17.90 -21.17
CA ASP A 302 -4.71 17.39 -22.49
C ASP A 302 -3.51 16.86 -23.30
N VAL A 303 -2.28 17.28 -22.95
CA VAL A 303 -1.05 16.86 -23.61
C VAL A 303 -0.31 15.81 -22.77
N VAL A 304 -0.44 14.55 -23.19
CA VAL A 304 0.47 13.46 -22.78
C VAL A 304 1.71 13.49 -23.67
N SER A 305 2.89 13.44 -23.07
CA SER A 305 4.18 13.55 -23.78
C SER A 305 5.02 12.28 -23.64
N ALA A 306 5.84 11.94 -24.64
CA ALA A 306 6.83 10.87 -24.52
C ALA A 306 8.24 11.45 -24.30
N SER A 307 9.06 10.78 -23.48
CA SER A 307 10.43 11.21 -23.21
C SER A 307 11.34 10.04 -22.87
N THR A 308 12.60 10.11 -23.31
CA THR A 308 13.68 9.18 -22.95
C THR A 308 14.39 9.56 -21.63
N SER A 309 14.09 10.76 -21.11
CA SER A 309 14.84 11.37 -19.99
C SER A 309 14.08 11.38 -18.66
N VAL A 310 12.82 10.94 -18.66
CA VAL A 310 12.00 10.81 -17.44
C VAL A 310 12.26 9.46 -16.77
N ASN A 311 12.35 9.44 -15.44
CA ASN A 311 12.40 8.18 -14.70
C ASN A 311 10.98 7.79 -14.30
N ALA A 312 10.82 6.56 -13.82
CA ALA A 312 9.54 6.07 -13.32
C ALA A 312 9.83 5.17 -12.13
N ASP A 313 8.77 4.84 -11.38
CA ASP A 313 8.79 3.99 -10.20
C ASP A 313 9.62 4.60 -9.04
N ARG A 314 9.82 5.92 -9.04
CA ARG A 314 10.64 6.67 -8.07
C ARG A 314 10.19 8.12 -8.01
N TYR A 315 10.21 8.70 -6.81
CA TYR A 315 9.91 10.13 -6.62
C TYR A 315 10.87 11.03 -7.42
N ASP A 316 10.41 11.60 -8.54
CA ASP A 316 11.18 12.52 -9.40
C ASP A 316 10.39 13.77 -9.89
N ARG A 317 9.16 13.93 -9.38
CA ARG A 317 8.16 14.96 -9.67
C ARG A 317 7.52 14.88 -11.06
N ASN A 318 7.72 13.79 -11.79
CA ASN A 318 6.98 13.52 -13.02
C ASN A 318 5.97 12.40 -12.76
N ASN A 319 4.80 12.49 -13.38
CA ASN A 319 3.85 11.38 -13.37
C ASN A 319 4.12 10.53 -14.62
N VAL A 320 4.77 9.39 -14.45
CA VAL A 320 5.35 8.63 -15.56
C VAL A 320 4.73 7.25 -15.69
N HIS A 321 4.36 6.93 -16.92
CA HIS A 321 3.89 5.63 -17.34
C HIS A 321 5.04 4.89 -18.02
N ALA A 322 5.42 3.72 -17.49
CA ALA A 322 6.58 2.96 -17.93
C ALA A 322 6.30 1.47 -18.02
N TRP A 323 7.07 0.79 -18.88
CA TRP A 323 7.08 -0.67 -18.98
C TRP A 323 8.33 -1.20 -18.28
N LYS A 324 8.15 -2.18 -17.40
CA LYS A 324 9.25 -2.79 -16.63
C LYS A 324 8.98 -4.26 -16.45
N TYR A 325 10.02 -5.09 -16.52
CA TYR A 325 9.87 -6.50 -16.17
C TYR A 325 9.77 -6.64 -14.65
N VAL A 326 8.72 -7.30 -14.19
CA VAL A 326 8.61 -7.77 -12.82
C VAL A 326 8.40 -9.27 -12.88
N ALA A 327 9.22 -10.02 -12.14
CA ALA A 327 9.20 -11.47 -12.05
C ALA A 327 7.99 -11.97 -11.23
N SER A 328 6.81 -11.41 -11.47
CA SER A 328 5.59 -11.66 -10.71
C SER A 328 4.36 -11.63 -11.57
N SER A 329 3.23 -12.01 -11.00
CA SER A 329 1.96 -12.00 -11.70
C SER A 329 1.33 -10.60 -11.79
N ALA A 330 1.97 -9.56 -11.27
CA ALA A 330 1.45 -8.19 -11.34
C ALA A 330 1.16 -7.80 -12.80
N LEU A 331 -0.03 -7.29 -13.13
CA LEU A 331 -0.34 -6.73 -14.45
C LEU A 331 0.27 -5.35 -14.58
N GLY A 332 -0.04 -4.49 -13.63
CA GLY A 332 0.46 -3.14 -13.49
C GLY A 332 0.26 -2.67 -12.06
N TYR A 333 0.87 -1.53 -11.74
CA TYR A 333 0.69 -0.88 -10.46
C TYR A 333 0.92 0.62 -10.59
N SER A 334 0.32 1.36 -9.68
CA SER A 334 0.56 2.77 -9.46
C SER A 334 1.35 2.98 -8.16
N ARG A 335 2.25 3.96 -8.19
CA ARG A 335 2.99 4.42 -7.01
C ARG A 335 2.72 5.90 -6.81
N THR A 336 1.98 6.25 -5.76
CA THR A 336 1.61 7.63 -5.47
C THR A 336 2.30 8.14 -4.21
N TRP A 337 2.88 9.34 -4.29
CA TRP A 337 3.46 10.07 -3.17
C TRP A 337 2.55 11.20 -2.73
N TYR A 338 2.44 11.44 -1.43
CA TYR A 338 1.62 12.53 -0.87
C TYR A 338 2.27 13.16 0.36
N THR A 339 1.82 14.37 0.71
CA THR A 339 2.17 15.03 1.98
C THR A 339 0.99 15.07 2.94
N THR A 340 1.29 14.88 4.22
CA THR A 340 0.35 15.00 5.34
C THR A 340 0.37 16.40 5.98
N ALA A 341 1.40 17.22 5.68
CA ALA A 341 1.59 18.56 6.26
C ALA A 341 0.55 19.59 5.80
N SER A 342 0.07 19.45 4.56
CA SER A 342 -0.89 20.38 3.94
C SER A 342 -2.13 19.61 3.47
N PRO A 343 -2.93 19.07 4.39
CA PRO A 343 -4.13 18.33 4.03
C PRO A 343 -5.17 19.27 3.40
N MET A 344 -6.05 18.69 2.60
CA MET A 344 -7.19 19.36 2.00
C MET A 344 -8.48 18.87 2.66
N THR A 345 -9.52 19.72 2.73
CA THR A 345 -10.83 19.32 3.23
C THR A 345 -11.90 19.67 2.21
N VAL A 346 -12.63 18.65 1.74
CA VAL A 346 -13.70 18.79 0.75
C VAL A 346 -14.92 18.03 1.23
N ALA A 347 -16.08 18.71 1.23
CA ALA A 347 -17.35 18.17 1.73
C ALA A 347 -17.23 17.50 3.11
N GLY A 348 -16.44 18.11 4.02
CA GLY A 348 -16.20 17.60 5.37
C GLY A 348 -15.26 16.40 5.47
N ARG A 349 -14.70 15.92 4.35
CA ARG A 349 -13.69 14.85 4.32
C ARG A 349 -12.30 15.42 4.19
N ARG A 350 -11.36 14.92 4.99
CA ARG A 350 -9.95 15.30 4.94
C ARG A 350 -9.17 14.37 4.02
N TYR A 351 -8.33 14.95 3.19
CA TYR A 351 -7.44 14.25 2.27
C TYR A 351 -6.01 14.74 2.45
N ASN A 352 -5.03 13.85 2.28
CA ASN A 352 -3.64 14.24 2.07
C ASN A 352 -3.47 14.82 0.66
N ARG A 353 -2.45 15.66 0.47
CA ARG A 353 -2.17 16.26 -0.85
C ARG A 353 -1.19 15.40 -1.63
N ALA A 354 -1.64 14.83 -2.74
CA ALA A 354 -0.80 14.11 -3.68
C ALA A 354 0.30 15.03 -4.27
N LEU A 355 1.45 14.43 -4.55
CA LEU A 355 2.65 15.12 -5.03
C LEU A 355 3.10 14.59 -6.40
N GLU A 356 2.96 13.27 -6.60
CA GLU A 356 3.45 12.54 -7.77
C GLU A 356 2.77 11.18 -7.84
N SER A 357 2.52 10.66 -9.05
CA SER A 357 2.07 9.30 -9.25
C SER A 357 2.64 8.69 -10.53
N ASP A 358 3.35 7.58 -10.39
CA ASP A 358 3.84 6.77 -11.51
C ASP A 358 2.96 5.55 -11.74
N VAL A 359 2.96 5.05 -12.97
CA VAL A 359 2.29 3.80 -13.35
C VAL A 359 3.28 2.89 -14.08
N VAL A 360 3.37 1.64 -13.65
CA VAL A 360 4.24 0.64 -14.25
C VAL A 360 3.40 -0.51 -14.82
N TYR A 361 3.67 -0.85 -16.08
CA TYR A 361 3.09 -2.00 -16.78
C TYR A 361 4.12 -3.14 -16.82
N ASN A 362 3.71 -4.34 -16.39
CA ASN A 362 4.62 -5.48 -16.34
C ASN A 362 4.83 -6.12 -17.71
N THR A 363 6.07 -6.09 -18.20
CA THR A 363 6.49 -6.72 -19.49
C THR A 363 6.55 -8.25 -19.45
N ARG A 364 6.22 -8.88 -18.32
CA ARG A 364 5.93 -10.33 -18.29
C ARG A 364 4.71 -10.68 -19.13
N TRP A 365 3.80 -9.72 -19.32
CA TRP A 365 2.58 -9.88 -20.10
C TRP A 365 2.69 -9.16 -21.43
N GLY A 366 1.90 -9.60 -22.41
CA GLY A 366 1.79 -8.88 -23.68
C GLY A 366 0.91 -7.65 -23.55
N TRP A 367 1.24 -6.60 -24.30
CA TRP A 367 0.46 -5.36 -24.33
C TRP A 367 -0.04 -5.02 -25.73
N THR A 368 -1.22 -4.40 -25.81
CA THR A 368 -1.79 -3.89 -27.05
C THR A 368 -2.53 -2.58 -26.82
N THR A 369 -2.48 -1.67 -27.79
CA THR A 369 -3.33 -0.46 -27.82
C THR A 369 -4.60 -0.67 -28.65
N ASP A 370 -4.70 -1.80 -29.36
CA ASP A 370 -5.89 -2.26 -30.06
C ASP A 370 -6.72 -3.16 -29.14
N LYS A 371 -7.87 -2.63 -28.69
CA LYS A 371 -8.81 -3.31 -27.80
C LYS A 371 -9.23 -4.69 -28.32
N SER A 372 -9.36 -4.86 -29.64
CA SER A 372 -9.83 -6.11 -30.25
C SER A 372 -8.81 -7.25 -30.16
N ARG A 373 -7.54 -6.90 -29.93
CA ARG A 373 -6.43 -7.86 -29.76
C ARG A 373 -6.19 -8.26 -28.32
N ALA A 374 -6.78 -7.54 -27.36
CA ALA A 374 -6.65 -7.85 -25.95
C ALA A 374 -7.41 -9.14 -25.61
N SER A 375 -6.79 -9.98 -24.80
CA SER A 375 -7.26 -11.31 -24.44
C SER A 375 -6.59 -11.75 -23.13
N VAL A 376 -7.40 -11.86 -22.07
CA VAL A 376 -6.95 -12.36 -20.76
C VAL A 376 -6.38 -13.78 -20.89
N SER A 377 -7.04 -14.66 -21.64
CA SER A 377 -6.58 -16.05 -21.84
C SER A 377 -5.26 -16.15 -22.60
N ARG A 378 -4.97 -15.21 -23.50
CA ARG A 378 -3.67 -15.12 -24.20
C ARG A 378 -2.67 -14.24 -23.45
N LYS A 379 -3.05 -13.67 -22.30
CA LYS A 379 -2.21 -12.78 -21.48
C LYS A 379 -1.72 -11.55 -22.26
N ILE A 380 -2.60 -11.01 -23.11
CA ILE A 380 -2.38 -9.79 -23.87
C ILE A 380 -3.38 -8.74 -23.37
N TYR A 381 -2.91 -7.69 -22.73
CA TYR A 381 -3.78 -6.72 -22.04
C TYR A 381 -3.87 -5.40 -22.80
N ASP A 382 -5.05 -4.78 -22.74
CA ASP A 382 -5.29 -3.47 -23.34
C ASP A 382 -4.66 -2.36 -22.49
N VAL A 383 -3.75 -1.59 -23.10
CA VAL A 383 -3.04 -0.50 -22.41
C VAL A 383 -4.00 0.55 -21.88
N GLN A 384 -5.01 0.96 -22.66
CA GLN A 384 -5.96 1.98 -22.20
C GLN A 384 -6.78 1.48 -21.01
N THR A 385 -7.29 0.24 -21.05
CA THR A 385 -8.04 -0.32 -19.90
C THR A 385 -7.22 -0.29 -18.62
N VAL A 386 -6.00 -0.83 -18.64
CA VAL A 386 -5.15 -0.85 -17.44
C VAL A 386 -4.75 0.56 -17.04
N ALA A 387 -4.43 1.45 -18.00
CA ALA A 387 -4.16 2.85 -17.71
C ALA A 387 -5.35 3.55 -17.03
N THR A 388 -6.59 3.35 -17.49
CA THR A 388 -7.77 3.95 -16.86
C THR A 388 -7.92 3.48 -15.42
N HIS A 389 -7.71 2.20 -15.14
CA HIS A 389 -7.70 1.64 -13.78
C HIS A 389 -6.62 2.31 -12.89
N GLU A 390 -5.36 2.28 -13.33
CA GLU A 390 -4.24 2.81 -12.54
C GLU A 390 -4.28 4.34 -12.36
N LEU A 391 -4.87 5.06 -13.32
CA LEU A 391 -5.15 6.49 -13.17
C LEU A 391 -6.22 6.78 -12.13
N GLY A 392 -7.16 5.85 -11.88
CA GLY A 392 -8.08 5.96 -10.75
C GLY A 392 -7.35 5.96 -9.42
N HIS A 393 -6.35 5.09 -9.25
CA HIS A 393 -5.44 5.13 -8.10
C HIS A 393 -4.64 6.43 -8.03
N THR A 394 -4.10 6.90 -9.15
CA THR A 394 -3.42 8.21 -9.21
C THR A 394 -4.31 9.34 -8.68
N LEU A 395 -5.62 9.28 -8.92
CA LEU A 395 -6.59 10.27 -8.47
C LEU A 395 -7.10 10.08 -7.04
N GLY A 396 -6.74 8.97 -6.37
CA GLY A 396 -7.10 8.67 -4.98
C GLY A 396 -8.24 7.68 -4.80
N LEU A 397 -8.67 6.98 -5.86
CA LEU A 397 -9.62 5.87 -5.77
C LEU A 397 -8.90 4.56 -5.44
N GLY A 398 -9.56 3.68 -4.69
CA GLY A 398 -9.09 2.31 -4.44
C GLY A 398 -9.89 1.28 -5.22
N ASP A 399 -9.39 0.04 -5.19
CA ASP A 399 -10.04 -1.12 -5.79
C ASP A 399 -11.40 -1.43 -5.14
N THR A 400 -12.41 -1.75 -5.95
CA THR A 400 -13.76 -2.06 -5.44
C THR A 400 -13.96 -3.55 -5.12
N TYR A 401 -13.19 -4.43 -5.76
CA TYR A 401 -13.40 -5.88 -5.72
C TYR A 401 -13.05 -6.56 -4.38
N LEU A 402 -12.66 -5.76 -3.39
CA LEU A 402 -12.28 -6.15 -2.03
C LEU A 402 -13.43 -6.03 -1.05
N ASN A 403 -14.41 -5.21 -1.41
CA ASN A 403 -15.64 -5.16 -0.68
C ASN A 403 -16.48 -6.34 -1.16
N SER A 404 -16.78 -7.30 -0.28
CA SER A 404 -17.57 -8.49 -0.63
C SER A 404 -18.91 -8.15 -1.28
N ILE A 405 -19.41 -6.93 -1.06
CA ILE A 405 -20.62 -6.38 -1.68
C ILE A 405 -20.40 -6.00 -3.15
N TYR A 406 -19.24 -5.45 -3.51
CA TYR A 406 -18.93 -4.92 -4.85
C TYR A 406 -17.99 -5.80 -5.66
N LYS A 407 -17.50 -6.91 -5.07
CA LYS A 407 -16.59 -7.89 -5.69
C LYS A 407 -16.95 -8.23 -7.13
N TRP A 408 -18.24 -8.40 -7.41
CA TRP A 408 -18.72 -8.86 -8.71
C TRP A 408 -19.40 -7.77 -9.54
N ASP A 409 -19.22 -6.49 -9.18
CA ASP A 409 -19.66 -5.38 -10.03
C ASP A 409 -18.63 -5.09 -11.13
N LEU A 410 -18.63 -5.95 -12.14
CA LEU A 410 -17.71 -5.94 -13.29
C LEU A 410 -17.90 -4.72 -14.20
N SER A 411 -18.83 -3.83 -13.89
CA SER A 411 -19.01 -2.59 -14.65
C SER A 411 -18.10 -1.46 -14.18
N GLN A 412 -17.48 -1.58 -13.01
CA GLN A 412 -16.53 -0.57 -12.50
C GLN A 412 -15.15 -0.81 -13.08
N ILE A 413 -14.50 0.22 -13.61
CA ILE A 413 -13.10 0.14 -14.05
C ILE A 413 -12.17 -0.12 -12.87
N MET A 414 -12.52 0.38 -11.68
CA MET A 414 -11.81 0.08 -10.42
C MET A 414 -12.15 -1.33 -9.87
N GLY A 415 -12.97 -2.08 -10.60
CA GLY A 415 -13.35 -3.47 -10.35
C GLY A 415 -12.40 -4.48 -10.98
N PHE A 416 -12.86 -5.73 -11.10
CA PHE A 416 -12.08 -6.77 -11.77
C PHE A 416 -11.94 -6.51 -13.26
N TYR A 417 -10.75 -6.78 -13.80
CA TYR A 417 -10.53 -6.87 -15.23
C TYR A 417 -10.87 -8.30 -15.70
N ASP A 418 -12.10 -8.51 -16.14
CA ASP A 418 -12.56 -9.75 -16.76
C ASP A 418 -12.51 -9.67 -18.30
N ALA A 419 -12.62 -8.45 -18.83
CA ALA A 419 -12.54 -8.13 -20.24
C ALA A 419 -11.98 -6.71 -20.46
N PRO A 420 -11.51 -6.38 -21.68
CA PRO A 420 -11.10 -5.01 -22.01
C PRO A 420 -12.25 -4.01 -21.82
N GLN A 421 -12.09 -3.09 -20.87
CA GLN A 421 -13.05 -2.03 -20.53
C GLN A 421 -12.39 -0.65 -20.63
N ARG A 422 -13.05 0.33 -21.26
CA ARG A 422 -12.50 1.70 -21.42
C ARG A 422 -13.47 2.75 -20.91
N GLU A 423 -14.49 2.33 -20.19
CA GLU A 423 -15.58 3.17 -19.70
C GLU A 423 -15.66 3.08 -18.18
N LEU A 424 -16.04 4.19 -17.55
CA LEU A 424 -16.30 4.26 -16.12
C LEU A 424 -17.72 3.79 -15.81
N GLY A 425 -17.82 2.93 -14.80
CA GLY A 425 -19.08 2.62 -14.14
C GLY A 425 -19.61 3.81 -13.34
N VAL A 426 -20.83 3.67 -12.83
CA VAL A 426 -21.51 4.70 -12.03
C VAL A 426 -20.86 4.83 -10.65
N GLY A 427 -20.35 3.74 -10.08
CA GLY A 427 -19.55 3.75 -8.86
C GLY A 427 -18.26 4.55 -9.03
N ASP A 428 -17.50 4.30 -10.10
CA ASP A 428 -16.28 5.05 -10.44
C ASP A 428 -16.55 6.56 -10.54
N LYS A 429 -17.60 6.95 -11.27
CA LYS A 429 -18.03 8.35 -11.43
C LYS A 429 -18.42 8.96 -10.09
N THR A 430 -19.15 8.23 -9.26
CA THR A 430 -19.57 8.70 -7.92
C THR A 430 -18.37 8.87 -7.00
N GLY A 431 -17.42 7.94 -7.04
CA GLY A 431 -16.19 8.00 -6.28
C GLY A 431 -15.35 9.22 -6.65
N ILE A 432 -15.08 9.42 -7.94
CA ILE A 432 -14.23 10.54 -8.36
C ILE A 432 -14.88 11.89 -8.05
N ARG A 433 -16.21 12.01 -8.22
CA ARG A 433 -16.98 13.21 -7.84
C ARG A 433 -17.01 13.46 -6.34
N THR A 434 -16.89 12.40 -5.54
CA THR A 434 -16.76 12.53 -4.09
C THR A 434 -15.41 13.15 -3.69
N ILE A 435 -14.37 12.92 -4.48
CA ILE A 435 -13.03 13.48 -4.23
C ILE A 435 -12.92 14.90 -4.80
N TYR A 436 -13.36 15.14 -6.04
CA TYR A 436 -13.11 16.39 -6.78
C TYR A 436 -14.37 17.27 -6.98
N GLY A 437 -15.53 16.86 -6.50
CA GLY A 437 -16.80 17.59 -6.71
C GLY A 437 -17.49 17.20 -8.02
N ASN A 438 -18.63 17.83 -8.30
CA ASN A 438 -19.42 17.60 -9.50
C ASN A 438 -19.03 18.54 -10.63
#